data_AF-A0A9X3NB61-F1
#
_entry.id   AF-A0A9X3NB61-F1
#
_cell.length_a   1.000
_cell.length_b   1.000
_cell.length_c   1.000
_cell.angle_alpha   90.00
_cell.angle_beta   90.00
_cell.angle_gamma   90.00
#
_symmetry.space_group_name_H-M   'P 1'
#
loop_
_entity.id
_entity.type
_entity.pdbx_description
1 polymer ?
#
loop_
_entity_poly.entity_id
_entity_poly.type
_entity_poly.pdbx_seq_one_letter_code
_entity_poly.pdbx_strand_id
1 'polypeptide(L)'
;MANAITEEAVQKTVYEALPQFGVDEGDITREATFEDLDVDSLDLAELSQIIEDEYGVALKGDDVGKIKTVGDAIDLVIQKGS
;
A
#
# COMPACT_ATOMS: atom_id res chain seq x y z
N MET A 1 14.20 -0.24 -16.20
CA MET A 1 15.09 -0.17 -15.03
C MET A 1 14.46 -1.04 -13.98
N ALA A 2 15.20 -1.95 -13.34
CA ALA A 2 14.64 -2.72 -12.24
C ALA A 2 14.36 -1.72 -11.11
N ASN A 3 13.08 -1.42 -10.85
CA ASN A 3 12.73 -0.68 -9.64
C ASN A 3 13.17 -1.57 -8.48
N ALA A 4 14.24 -1.15 -7.81
CA ALA A 4 14.58 -1.74 -6.53
C ALA A 4 13.41 -1.46 -5.59
N ILE A 5 12.86 -2.51 -4.99
CA ILE A 5 11.77 -2.40 -4.02
C ILE A 5 12.39 -1.85 -2.74
N THR A 6 12.49 -0.52 -2.67
CA THR A 6 12.99 0.21 -1.51
C THR A 6 11.81 0.77 -0.72
N GLU A 7 12.01 0.97 0.59
CA GLU A 7 11.01 1.58 1.45
C GLU A 7 10.52 2.92 0.92
N GLU A 8 11.44 3.77 0.47
CA GLU A 8 11.13 5.07 -0.09
C GLU A 8 10.27 4.98 -1.37
N ALA A 9 10.56 4.03 -2.26
CA ALA A 9 9.80 3.83 -3.48
C ALA A 9 8.37 3.36 -3.18
N VAL A 10 8.24 2.30 -2.37
CA VAL A 10 6.93 1.74 -1.99
C VAL A 10 6.11 2.76 -1.22
N GLN A 11 6.72 3.45 -0.24
CA GLN A 11 6.06 4.49 0.53
C GLN A 11 5.52 5.57 -0.40
N LYS A 12 6.32 6.03 -1.37
CA LYS A 12 5.87 7.02 -2.34
C LYS A 12 4.65 6.53 -3.12
N THR A 13 4.68 5.30 -3.65
CA THR A 13 3.56 4.73 -4.41
C THR A 13 2.28 4.65 -3.57
N VAL A 14 2.37 4.18 -2.32
CA VAL A 14 1.22 4.08 -1.41
C VAL A 14 0.67 5.47 -1.08
N TYR A 15 1.55 6.44 -0.79
CA TYR A 15 1.16 7.81 -0.47
C TYR A 15 0.56 8.56 -1.67
N GLU A 16 0.95 8.24 -2.91
CA GLU A 16 0.35 8.79 -4.13
C GLU A 16 -0.97 8.09 -4.52
N ALA A 17 -1.17 6.85 -4.09
CA ALA A 17 -2.39 6.08 -4.35
C ALA A 17 -3.53 6.45 -3.40
N LEU A 18 -3.24 6.60 -2.10
CA LEU A 18 -4.26 6.89 -1.07
C LEU A 18 -5.14 8.12 -1.39
N PRO A 19 -4.60 9.28 -1.84
CA PRO A 19 -5.42 10.42 -2.23
C PRO A 19 -6.34 10.16 -3.43
N GLN A 20 -5.99 9.20 -4.30
CA GLN A 20 -6.85 8.80 -5.41
C GLN A 20 -8.07 8.02 -4.94
N PHE A 21 -7.98 7.37 -3.78
CA PHE A 21 -9.08 6.70 -3.09
C PHE A 21 -9.94 7.67 -2.26
N GLY A 22 -9.60 8.96 -2.23
CA GLY A 22 -10.34 9.99 -1.49
C GLY A 22 -9.83 10.25 -0.08
N VAL A 23 -8.65 9.71 0.28
CA VAL A 23 -7.98 9.96 1.56
C VAL A 23 -7.37 11.37 1.59
N ASP A 24 -7.47 12.06 2.73
CA ASP A 24 -6.79 13.35 2.92
C ASP A 24 -5.29 13.14 3.15
N GLU A 25 -4.45 13.83 2.38
CA GLU A 25 -2.99 13.78 2.52
C GLU A 25 -2.51 14.12 3.94
N GLY A 26 -3.27 14.94 4.68
CA GLY A 26 -2.96 15.30 6.06
C GLY A 26 -3.12 14.15 7.06
N ASP A 27 -3.96 13.16 6.74
CA ASP A 27 -4.26 12.01 7.60
C ASP A 27 -3.36 10.80 7.29
N ILE A 28 -2.69 10.79 6.13
CA ILE A 28 -1.80 9.71 5.71
C ILE A 28 -0.54 9.68 6.60
N THR A 29 -0.54 8.76 7.54
CA THR A 29 0.61 8.46 8.42
C THR A 29 0.88 6.96 8.41
N ARG A 30 2.11 6.55 8.76
CA ARG A 30 2.44 5.11 8.82
C ARG A 30 1.62 4.38 9.86
N GLU A 31 1.21 5.09 10.92
CA GLU A 31 0.39 4.56 12.00
C GLU A 31 -1.11 4.58 11.68
N ALA A 32 -1.56 5.37 10.69
CA ALA A 32 -2.96 5.45 10.30
C ALA A 32 -3.44 4.08 9.78
N THR A 33 -4.64 3.70 10.20
CA THR A 33 -5.27 2.49 9.71
C THR A 33 -6.03 2.75 8.41
N PHE A 34 -6.11 1.76 7.54
CA PHE A 34 -6.91 1.90 6.31
C PHE A 34 -8.40 2.14 6.63
N GLU A 35 -8.90 1.62 7.76
CA GLU A 35 -10.26 1.90 8.25
C GLU A 35 -10.42 3.38 8.67
N ASP A 36 -9.43 3.97 9.35
CA ASP A 36 -9.47 5.40 9.75
C ASP A 36 -9.37 6.33 8.54
N LEU A 37 -8.67 5.90 7.49
CA LEU A 37 -8.54 6.62 6.23
C LEU A 37 -9.76 6.43 5.31
N ASP A 38 -10.81 5.71 5.74
CA ASP A 38 -12.01 5.42 4.96
C ASP A 38 -11.71 4.64 3.65
N VAL A 39 -10.62 3.86 3.66
CA VAL A 39 -10.20 3.00 2.55
C VAL A 39 -10.93 1.68 2.63
N ASP A 40 -11.69 1.34 1.59
CA ASP A 40 -12.50 0.13 1.57
C ASP A 40 -11.75 -1.07 0.95
N SER A 41 -12.45 -2.22 0.88
CA SER A 41 -11.87 -3.43 0.28
C SER A 41 -11.62 -3.34 -1.23
N LEU A 42 -12.33 -2.46 -1.96
CA LEU A 42 -12.12 -2.21 -3.38
C LEU A 42 -10.87 -1.36 -3.59
N ASP A 43 -10.69 -0.30 -2.78
CA ASP A 43 -9.50 0.53 -2.80
C ASP A 43 -8.24 -0.27 -2.47
N LEU A 44 -8.32 -1.17 -1.46
CA LEU A 44 -7.25 -2.11 -1.15
C LEU A 44 -6.93 -3.07 -2.29
N ALA A 45 -7.95 -3.51 -3.05
CA ALA A 45 -7.75 -4.34 -4.23
C ALA A 45 -7.05 -3.55 -5.35
N GLU A 46 -7.43 -2.30 -5.57
CA GLU A 46 -6.80 -1.42 -6.55
C GLU A 46 -5.34 -1.09 -6.18
N LEU A 47 -5.07 -0.78 -4.91
CA LEU A 47 -3.72 -0.63 -4.37
C LEU A 47 -2.88 -1.90 -4.60
N SER A 48 -3.44 -3.08 -4.35
CA SER A 48 -2.73 -4.35 -4.56
C SER A 48 -2.35 -4.56 -6.03
N GLN A 49 -3.21 -4.13 -6.96
CA GLN A 49 -2.96 -4.22 -8.39
C GLN A 49 -1.87 -3.23 -8.84
N ILE A 50 -1.88 -1.99 -8.32
CA ILE A 50 -0.81 -1.00 -8.57
C ILE A 50 0.54 -1.56 -8.14
N ILE A 51 0.60 -2.15 -6.94
CA ILE A 51 1.82 -2.76 -6.42
C ILE A 51 2.25 -3.97 -7.27
N GLU A 52 1.31 -4.81 -7.71
CA GLU A 52 1.61 -5.95 -8.60
C GLU A 52 2.17 -5.49 -9.95
N ASP A 53 1.59 -4.44 -10.56
CA ASP A 53 2.04 -3.93 -11.86
C ASP A 53 3.39 -3.21 -11.76
N GLU A 54 3.64 -2.46 -10.68
CA GLU A 54 4.86 -1.67 -10.51
C GLU A 54 6.04 -2.47 -9.97
N TYR A 55 5.78 -3.40 -9.05
CA TYR A 55 6.79 -4.15 -8.32
C TYR A 55 6.76 -5.66 -8.58
N GLY A 56 5.73 -6.19 -9.26
CA GLY A 56 5.56 -7.63 -9.45
C GLY A 56 5.14 -8.37 -8.17
N VAL A 57 4.70 -7.64 -7.14
CA VAL A 57 4.34 -8.19 -5.82
C VAL A 57 2.83 -8.36 -5.73
N ALA A 58 2.37 -9.62 -5.77
CA ALA A 58 0.96 -9.94 -5.57
C ALA A 58 0.62 -10.03 -4.08
N LEU A 59 -0.24 -9.14 -3.58
CA LEU A 59 -0.81 -9.20 -2.23
C LEU A 59 -2.09 -10.07 -2.26
N LYS A 60 -2.04 -11.27 -1.66
CA LYS A 60 -3.20 -12.18 -1.64
C LYS A 60 -4.08 -11.90 -0.41
N GLY A 61 -5.31 -12.44 -0.40
CA GLY A 61 -6.29 -12.17 0.67
C GLY A 61 -5.78 -12.40 2.10
N ASP A 62 -4.95 -13.41 2.35
CA ASP A 62 -4.31 -13.64 3.65
C ASP A 62 -3.26 -12.58 4.03
N ASP A 63 -2.65 -11.94 3.02
CA ASP A 63 -1.70 -10.85 3.19
C ASP A 63 -2.46 -9.53 3.41
N VAL A 64 -3.47 -9.24 2.60
CA VAL A 64 -4.35 -8.07 2.73
C VAL A 64 -5.04 -8.05 4.10
N GLY A 65 -5.49 -9.20 4.60
CA GLY A 65 -6.08 -9.30 5.94
C GLY A 65 -5.12 -9.03 7.10
N LYS A 66 -3.80 -9.01 6.86
CA LYS A 66 -2.80 -8.62 7.87
C LYS A 66 -2.45 -7.14 7.81
N ILE A 67 -2.76 -6.48 6.70
CA ILE A 67 -2.54 -5.05 6.51
C ILE A 67 -3.60 -4.32 7.33
N LYS A 68 -3.18 -3.61 8.37
CA LYS A 68 -4.07 -2.74 9.15
C LYS A 68 -3.70 -1.28 8.97
N THR A 69 -2.41 -1.00 8.97
CA THR A 69 -1.86 0.34 8.86
C THR A 69 -1.15 0.56 7.53
N VAL A 70 -1.01 1.83 7.13
CA VAL A 70 -0.22 2.21 5.95
C VAL A 70 1.20 1.66 6.02
N GLY A 71 1.81 1.68 7.21
CA GLY A 71 3.11 1.08 7.47
C GLY A 71 3.15 -0.43 7.20
N ASP A 72 2.12 -1.17 7.64
CA ASP A 72 2.03 -2.62 7.39
C ASP A 72 2.01 -2.93 5.90
N ALA A 73 1.28 -2.14 5.10
CA ALA A 73 1.24 -2.31 3.65
C ALA A 73 2.63 -2.13 3.04
N ILE A 74 3.31 -1.03 3.39
CA ILE A 74 4.66 -0.71 2.89
C ILE A 74 5.64 -1.84 3.23
N ASP A 75 5.68 -2.26 4.49
CA ASP A 75 6.62 -3.27 4.97
C ASP A 75 6.37 -4.63 4.32
N LEU A 76 5.11 -4.98 4.08
CA LEU A 76 4.71 -6.22 3.42
C LEU A 76 5.14 -6.27 1.95
N VAL A 77 5.00 -5.16 1.22
CA VAL A 77 5.48 -5.08 -0.18
C VAL A 77 6.99 -5.26 -0.22
N ILE A 78 7.74 -4.58 0.65
CA ILE A 78 9.20 -4.69 0.74
C ILE A 78 9.62 -6.12 1.06
N GLN A 79 8.92 -6.75 2.01
CA GLN A 79 9.21 -8.12 2.43
C GLN A 79 8.98 -9.15 1.32
N LYS A 80 7.93 -8.98 0.50
CA LYS A 80 7.63 -9.88 -0.62
C LYS A 80 8.45 -9.58 -1.88
N GLY A 81 8.88 -8.33 -2.03
CA GLY A 81 9.67 -7.85 -3.15
C GLY A 81 11.19 -8.06 -3.04
N SER A 82 11.67 -8.45 -1.86
CA SER A 82 13.10 -8.75 -1.62
C SER A 82 13.54 -10.13 -2.10
#